data_AF-A0A948RL26-F1
#
_entry.id   AF-A0A948RL26-F1
#
_cell.length_a   1.000
_cell.length_b   1.000
_cell.length_c   1.000
_cell.angle_alpha   90.00
_cell.angle_beta   90.00
_cell.angle_gamma   90.00
#
_symmetry.space_group_name_H-M   'P 1'
#
loop_
_entity.id
_entity.type
_entity.pdbx_description
1 polymer ?
#
loop_
_entity_poly.entity_id
_entity_poly.type
_entity_poly.pdbx_seq_one_letter_code
_entity_poly.pdbx_strand_id
1 'polypeptide(L)'
;PVVDWVLEYRELSKLKSTYVDALPAQINPATGRVHTSFSQTGAVTGRLSSSNPNLQNIPTRSEIGRRVRRGFVADSGNVLLSVDYSQIELRIVAHMAGDEAMLDAFRAGQDIHATTAVAIYSIPLETVNKEQRRHAKAINFGLIYGMSAFGLTRTTELTLAESEDFVAAYFNRFPGVKRYLDGIRREAAQNGYVETLLGRRRYFPALKSQLNHNLKNREEREAINAPIQGTAADIMKMAMLSIPSALQAAGLHGRMTLQVHDELVIECPRAELTETARLVQQVMENAYQISIPLSTEARWGLNWDELQPIVVAAPQK
;
A
#
# COMPACT_ATOMS: atom_id res chain seq x y z
N PRO A 1 11.52 -1.69 -32.23
CA PRO A 1 10.71 -0.53 -32.63
C PRO A 1 9.19 -0.79 -32.66
N VAL A 2 8.68 -1.74 -33.47
CA VAL A 2 7.22 -1.95 -33.59
C VAL A 2 6.56 -2.39 -32.28
N VAL A 3 7.24 -3.23 -31.49
CA VAL A 3 6.73 -3.67 -30.18
C VAL A 3 6.59 -2.48 -29.22
N ASP A 4 7.59 -1.59 -29.20
CA ASP A 4 7.59 -0.40 -28.33
C ASP A 4 6.46 0.56 -28.72
N TRP A 5 6.24 0.80 -30.01
CA TRP A 5 5.14 1.62 -30.51
C TRP A 5 3.76 1.04 -30.18
N VAL A 6 3.61 -0.29 -30.21
CA VAL A 6 2.34 -0.93 -29.82
C VAL A 6 2.09 -0.76 -28.31
N LEU A 7 3.13 -0.86 -27.48
CA LEU A 7 3.02 -0.63 -26.03
C LEU A 7 2.66 0.83 -25.73
N GLU A 8 3.34 1.78 -26.38
CA GLU A 8 3.07 3.22 -26.25
C GLU A 8 1.65 3.57 -26.72
N TYR A 9 1.23 3.08 -27.89
CA TYR A 9 -0.13 3.30 -28.39
C TYR A 9 -1.20 2.77 -27.43
N ARG A 10 -1.00 1.59 -26.85
CA ARG A 10 -1.92 1.01 -25.85
C ARG A 10 -2.00 1.85 -24.59
N GLU A 11 -0.87 2.36 -24.11
CA GLU A 11 -0.82 3.26 -22.96
C GLU A 11 -1.58 4.56 -23.26
N LEU A 12 -1.24 5.26 -24.33
CA LEU A 12 -1.86 6.53 -24.71
C LEU A 12 -3.37 6.38 -24.95
N SER A 13 -3.79 5.33 -25.67
CA SER A 13 -5.20 5.06 -25.94
C SER A 13 -5.98 4.80 -24.66
N LYS A 14 -5.41 4.06 -23.71
CA LYS A 14 -6.02 3.85 -22.39
C LYS A 14 -6.10 5.16 -21.61
N LEU A 15 -5.02 5.96 -21.57
CA LEU A 15 -5.00 7.23 -20.84
C LEU A 15 -6.06 8.20 -21.37
N LYS A 16 -6.15 8.33 -22.69
CA LYS A 16 -7.12 9.18 -23.35
C LYS A 16 -8.55 8.75 -23.02
N SER A 17 -8.89 7.50 -23.33
CA SER A 17 -10.25 6.99 -23.19
C SER A 17 -10.72 6.90 -21.74
N THR A 18 -9.86 6.43 -20.83
CA THR A 18 -10.26 6.11 -19.44
C THR A 18 -10.23 7.34 -18.54
N TYR A 19 -9.36 8.32 -18.83
CA TYR A 19 -9.15 9.47 -17.95
C TYR A 19 -9.40 10.80 -18.64
N VAL A 20 -8.70 11.11 -19.74
CA VAL A 20 -8.74 12.45 -20.36
C VAL A 20 -10.13 12.78 -20.91
N ASP A 21 -10.78 11.84 -21.58
CA ASP A 21 -12.12 12.02 -22.14
C ASP A 21 -13.21 11.78 -21.07
N ALA A 22 -13.03 10.76 -20.23
CA ALA A 22 -14.08 10.28 -19.33
C ALA A 22 -14.21 11.06 -18.02
N LEU A 23 -13.13 11.61 -17.44
CA LEU A 23 -13.20 12.34 -16.17
C LEU A 23 -13.95 13.68 -16.32
N PRO A 24 -13.70 14.52 -17.34
CA PRO A 24 -14.46 15.76 -17.53
C PRO A 24 -15.96 15.50 -17.71
N ALA A 25 -16.33 14.42 -18.39
CA ALA A 25 -17.73 14.02 -18.59
C ALA A 25 -18.43 13.56 -17.29
N GLN A 26 -17.66 13.26 -16.23
CA GLN A 26 -18.19 12.83 -14.92
C GLN A 26 -18.29 13.96 -13.90
N ILE A 27 -18.03 15.21 -14.31
CA ILE A 27 -18.22 16.37 -13.45
C ILE A 27 -19.71 16.55 -13.20
N ASN A 28 -20.11 16.51 -11.92
CA ASN A 28 -21.48 16.76 -11.51
C ASN A 28 -21.80 18.27 -11.66
N PRO A 29 -22.78 18.67 -12.50
CA PRO A 29 -23.08 20.08 -12.76
C PRO A 29 -23.49 20.89 -11.53
N ALA A 30 -24.08 20.26 -10.51
CA ALA A 30 -24.54 20.95 -9.31
C ALA A 30 -23.40 21.31 -8.35
N THR A 31 -22.29 20.57 -8.41
CA THR A 31 -21.16 20.76 -7.48
C THR A 31 -19.89 21.23 -8.17
N GLY A 32 -19.78 21.06 -9.49
CA GLY A 32 -18.54 21.29 -10.23
C GLY A 32 -17.44 20.26 -9.92
N ARG A 33 -17.77 19.12 -9.28
CA ARG A 33 -16.81 18.10 -8.83
C ARG A 33 -17.13 16.72 -9.39
N VAL A 34 -16.12 15.87 -9.43
CA VAL A 34 -16.27 14.43 -9.69
C VAL A 34 -16.58 13.72 -8.37
N HIS A 35 -17.62 12.89 -8.37
CA HIS A 35 -18.04 12.10 -7.19
C HIS A 35 -17.81 10.62 -7.47
N THR A 36 -16.74 10.06 -6.91
CA THR A 36 -16.48 8.61 -7.00
C THR A 36 -17.40 7.82 -6.07
N SER A 37 -17.69 6.57 -6.44
CA SER A 37 -18.42 5.62 -5.62
C SER A 37 -17.45 4.65 -4.93
N PHE A 38 -17.38 4.72 -3.61
CA PHE A 38 -16.65 3.73 -2.81
C PHE A 38 -17.55 2.56 -2.42
N SER A 39 -17.16 1.34 -2.77
CA SER A 39 -17.84 0.12 -2.31
C SER A 39 -17.14 -0.43 -1.08
N GLN A 40 -17.87 -0.51 0.03
CA GLN A 40 -17.39 -1.05 1.30
C GLN A 40 -17.41 -2.59 1.33
N THR A 41 -18.20 -3.21 0.47
CA THR A 41 -18.42 -4.66 0.37
C THR A 41 -17.86 -5.28 -0.92
N GLY A 42 -17.12 -4.51 -1.72
CA GLY A 42 -16.63 -4.95 -3.02
C GLY A 42 -15.41 -5.88 -2.97
N ALA A 43 -14.37 -5.53 -2.21
CA ALA A 43 -13.13 -6.32 -2.18
C ALA A 43 -13.18 -7.45 -1.13
N VAL A 44 -12.76 -8.65 -1.52
CA VAL A 44 -12.74 -9.85 -0.65
C VAL A 44 -11.80 -9.73 0.56
N THR A 45 -10.81 -8.84 0.50
CA THR A 45 -9.89 -8.56 1.62
C THR A 45 -10.40 -7.44 2.53
N GLY A 46 -11.53 -6.80 2.22
CA GLY A 46 -12.08 -5.71 3.01
C GLY A 46 -11.52 -4.33 2.69
N ARG A 47 -10.62 -4.18 1.71
CA ARG A 47 -10.26 -2.87 1.15
C ARG A 47 -11.49 -2.19 0.53
N LEU A 48 -11.54 -0.87 0.54
CA LEU A 48 -12.51 -0.14 -0.29
C LEU A 48 -12.15 -0.37 -1.76
N SER A 49 -13.15 -0.48 -2.62
CA SER A 49 -12.96 -0.33 -4.07
C SER A 49 -13.64 0.94 -4.56
N SER A 50 -13.14 1.51 -5.65
CA SER A 50 -13.64 2.77 -6.23
C SER A 50 -14.13 2.53 -7.66
N SER A 51 -15.26 3.13 -8.02
CA SER A 51 -15.83 3.10 -9.36
C SER A 51 -16.50 4.44 -9.70
N ASN A 52 -16.71 4.68 -11.00
CA ASN A 52 -17.42 5.86 -11.53
C ASN A 52 -16.95 7.22 -10.96
N PRO A 53 -15.67 7.60 -11.09
CA PRO A 53 -14.57 6.86 -11.74
C PRO A 53 -13.78 6.03 -10.72
N ASN A 54 -12.99 5.05 -11.18
CA ASN A 54 -12.07 4.31 -10.31
C ASN A 54 -10.81 5.15 -10.05
N LEU A 55 -10.77 5.81 -8.89
CA LEU A 55 -9.68 6.69 -8.48
C LEU A 55 -8.48 5.93 -7.88
N GLN A 56 -8.61 4.63 -7.62
CA GLN A 56 -7.48 3.79 -7.19
C GLN A 56 -6.55 3.45 -8.36
N ASN A 57 -7.06 3.48 -9.59
CA ASN A 57 -6.29 3.13 -10.77
C ASN A 57 -5.65 4.34 -11.46
N ILE A 58 -5.64 5.53 -10.84
CA ILE A 58 -5.03 6.72 -11.47
C ILE A 58 -3.52 6.47 -11.64
N PRO A 59 -2.99 6.55 -12.88
CA PRO A 59 -1.61 6.15 -13.17
C PRO A 59 -0.57 6.95 -12.38
N THR A 60 0.47 6.25 -11.94
CA THR A 60 1.59 6.80 -11.15
C THR A 60 2.96 6.53 -11.73
N ARG A 61 3.08 5.57 -12.65
CA ARG A 61 4.37 4.98 -13.04
C ARG A 61 5.06 5.71 -14.18
N SER A 62 4.31 6.05 -15.24
CA SER A 62 4.84 6.79 -16.38
C SER A 62 4.68 8.28 -16.18
N GLU A 63 5.58 9.06 -16.77
CA GLU A 63 5.51 10.53 -16.74
C GLU A 63 4.18 11.03 -17.34
N ILE A 64 3.79 10.48 -18.49
CA ILE A 64 2.53 10.86 -19.14
C ILE A 64 1.30 10.43 -18.35
N GLY A 65 1.33 9.25 -17.72
CA GLY A 65 0.25 8.81 -16.84
C GLY A 65 0.11 9.69 -15.60
N ARG A 66 1.23 10.12 -15.01
CA ARG A 66 1.23 11.04 -13.86
C ARG A 66 0.59 12.38 -14.18
N ARG A 67 0.68 12.88 -15.42
CA ARG A 67 0.02 14.13 -15.83
C ARG A 67 -1.50 14.12 -15.63
N VAL A 68 -2.15 12.96 -15.61
CA VAL A 68 -3.58 12.85 -15.27
C VAL A 68 -3.86 13.40 -13.87
N ARG A 69 -2.93 13.21 -12.92
CA ARG A 69 -3.06 13.71 -11.54
C ARG A 69 -3.05 15.23 -11.43
N ARG A 70 -2.52 15.95 -12.43
CA ARG A 70 -2.57 17.42 -12.47
C ARG A 70 -4.01 17.95 -12.61
N GLY A 71 -4.92 17.14 -13.14
CA GLY A 71 -6.35 17.49 -13.22
C GLY A 71 -7.08 17.43 -11.89
N PHE A 72 -6.47 16.89 -10.83
CA PHE A 72 -7.03 16.84 -9.49
C PHE A 72 -6.43 17.98 -8.67
N VAL A 73 -7.22 19.04 -8.50
CA VAL A 73 -6.78 20.30 -7.87
C VAL A 73 -7.58 20.59 -6.59
N ALA A 74 -7.00 21.37 -5.69
CA ALA A 74 -7.72 21.93 -4.54
C ALA A 74 -8.56 23.16 -4.95
N ASP A 75 -9.60 23.47 -4.16
CA ASP A 75 -10.36 24.71 -4.31
C ASP A 75 -9.46 25.94 -4.00
N SER A 76 -9.89 27.12 -4.45
CA SER A 76 -9.18 28.38 -4.19
C SER A 76 -8.98 28.61 -2.68
N GLY A 77 -7.76 28.95 -2.27
CA GLY A 77 -7.37 29.11 -0.87
C GLY A 77 -7.00 27.80 -0.15
N ASN A 78 -7.29 26.65 -0.76
CA ASN A 78 -6.99 25.33 -0.21
C ASN A 78 -5.76 24.70 -0.87
N VAL A 79 -5.30 23.61 -0.27
CA VAL A 79 -4.26 22.71 -0.76
C VAL A 79 -4.71 21.26 -0.59
N LEU A 80 -4.17 20.36 -1.42
CA LEU A 80 -4.27 18.93 -1.21
C LEU A 80 -3.16 18.50 -0.26
N LEU A 81 -3.53 17.78 0.78
CA LEU A 81 -2.67 17.07 1.73
C LEU A 81 -2.88 15.58 1.52
N SER A 82 -1.81 14.85 1.27
CA SER A 82 -1.77 13.40 1.12
C SER A 82 -1.00 12.82 2.29
N VAL A 83 -1.61 11.88 3.00
CA VAL A 83 -0.96 11.16 4.12
C VAL A 83 -1.04 9.67 3.83
N ASP A 84 0.11 9.03 3.68
CA ASP A 84 0.25 7.61 3.29
C ASP A 84 0.94 6.83 4.40
N TYR A 85 0.48 5.61 4.68
CA TYR A 85 1.20 4.76 5.64
C TYR A 85 2.50 4.20 5.04
N SER A 86 3.61 4.45 5.72
CA SER A 86 4.91 3.94 5.32
C SER A 86 5.05 2.46 5.66
N GLN A 87 4.92 1.61 4.63
CA GLN A 87 5.18 0.17 4.69
C GLN A 87 4.27 -0.60 5.67
N ILE A 88 2.99 -0.18 5.79
CA ILE A 88 2.04 -0.77 6.75
C ILE A 88 1.96 -2.29 6.70
N GLU A 89 1.91 -2.87 5.50
CA GLU A 89 1.81 -4.32 5.32
C GLU A 89 3.04 -5.07 5.87
N LEU A 90 4.26 -4.53 5.70
CA LEU A 90 5.45 -5.14 6.31
C LEU A 90 5.46 -4.99 7.83
N ARG A 91 4.98 -3.85 8.35
CA ARG A 91 4.86 -3.65 9.81
C ARG A 91 3.86 -4.63 10.43
N ILE A 92 2.74 -4.88 9.73
CA ILE A 92 1.74 -5.89 10.12
C ILE A 92 2.37 -7.28 10.12
N VAL A 93 3.13 -7.65 9.07
CA VAL A 93 3.83 -8.95 9.03
C VAL A 93 4.80 -9.09 10.20
N ALA A 94 5.63 -8.08 10.47
CA ALA A 94 6.57 -8.11 11.59
C ALA A 94 5.85 -8.35 12.93
N HIS A 95 4.73 -7.64 13.14
CA HIS A 95 3.91 -7.79 14.34
C HIS A 95 3.25 -9.17 14.44
N MET A 96 2.54 -9.61 13.40
CA MET A 96 1.84 -10.91 13.39
C MET A 96 2.80 -12.10 13.49
N ALA A 97 4.00 -11.94 12.93
CA ALA A 97 5.03 -12.97 12.99
C ALA A 97 5.78 -13.02 14.33
N GLY A 98 5.70 -11.95 15.15
CA GLY A 98 6.53 -11.81 16.35
C GLY A 98 8.01 -11.96 16.04
N ASP A 99 8.46 -11.45 14.88
CA ASP A 99 9.84 -11.59 14.44
C ASP A 99 10.71 -10.48 15.02
N GLU A 100 11.41 -10.76 16.11
CA GLU A 100 12.21 -9.74 16.82
C GLU A 100 13.24 -9.05 15.92
N ALA A 101 13.87 -9.77 14.99
CA ALA A 101 14.84 -9.17 14.07
C ALA A 101 14.19 -8.15 13.13
N MET A 102 12.99 -8.45 12.61
CA MET A 102 12.24 -7.52 11.77
C MET A 102 11.64 -6.36 12.59
N LEU A 103 11.16 -6.63 13.80
CA LEU A 103 10.65 -5.60 14.72
C LEU A 103 11.76 -4.61 15.09
N ASP A 104 12.95 -5.09 15.43
CA ASP A 104 14.11 -4.25 15.75
C ASP A 104 14.59 -3.43 14.55
N ALA A 105 14.57 -4.00 13.34
CA ALA A 105 14.87 -3.25 12.13
C ALA A 105 13.92 -2.05 11.96
N PHE A 106 12.63 -2.23 12.21
CA PHE A 106 11.65 -1.13 12.18
C PHE A 106 11.85 -0.11 13.31
N ARG A 107 12.15 -0.56 14.53
CA ARG A 107 12.44 0.34 15.67
C ARG A 107 13.68 1.19 15.42
N ALA A 108 14.67 0.63 14.73
CA ALA A 108 15.91 1.31 14.35
C ALA A 108 15.77 2.17 13.07
N GLY A 109 14.58 2.27 12.46
CA GLY A 109 14.35 3.05 11.24
C GLY A 109 15.09 2.52 10.01
N GLN A 110 15.43 1.23 9.98
CA GLN A 110 16.16 0.63 8.86
C GLN A 110 15.28 0.52 7.62
N ASP A 111 15.86 0.83 6.46
CA ASP A 111 15.21 0.61 5.18
C ASP A 111 15.38 -0.84 4.73
N ILE A 112 14.44 -1.69 5.13
CA ILE A 112 14.45 -3.13 4.80
C ILE A 112 14.52 -3.35 3.28
N HIS A 113 13.95 -2.46 2.46
CA HIS A 113 14.03 -2.59 1.00
C HIS A 113 15.43 -2.31 0.47
N ALA A 114 16.11 -1.29 1.00
CA ALA A 114 17.49 -0.99 0.62
C ALA A 114 18.44 -2.10 1.08
N THR A 115 18.25 -2.65 2.28
CA THR A 115 19.02 -3.81 2.77
C THR A 115 18.82 -5.05 1.88
N THR A 116 17.59 -5.32 1.44
CA THR A 116 17.32 -6.40 0.48
C THR A 116 18.00 -6.12 -0.87
N ALA A 117 18.02 -4.86 -1.34
CA ALA A 117 18.71 -4.50 -2.57
C ALA A 117 20.22 -4.75 -2.49
N VAL A 118 20.86 -4.38 -1.37
CA VAL A 118 22.28 -4.69 -1.10
C VAL A 118 22.55 -6.18 -1.24
N ALA A 119 21.70 -7.02 -0.67
CA ALA A 119 21.86 -8.47 -0.72
C ALA A 119 21.64 -9.07 -2.12
N ILE A 120 20.64 -8.58 -2.88
CA ILE A 120 20.33 -9.10 -4.23
C ILE A 120 21.41 -8.67 -5.24
N TYR A 121 21.81 -7.40 -5.21
CA TYR A 121 22.71 -6.83 -6.20
C TYR A 121 24.19 -6.93 -5.79
N SER A 122 24.47 -7.35 -4.56
CA SER A 122 25.83 -7.40 -4.00
C SER A 122 26.57 -6.06 -4.11
N ILE A 123 25.90 -4.96 -3.72
CA ILE A 123 26.41 -3.59 -3.79
C ILE A 123 26.36 -2.88 -2.43
N PRO A 124 27.21 -1.88 -2.16
CA PRO A 124 27.11 -1.05 -0.95
C PRO A 124 25.77 -0.31 -0.83
N LEU A 125 25.29 -0.11 0.40
CA LEU A 125 23.99 0.51 0.68
C LEU A 125 23.85 1.91 0.07
N GLU A 126 24.94 2.68 0.08
CA GLU A 126 25.03 4.06 -0.42
C GLU A 126 24.90 4.13 -1.95
N THR A 127 25.13 3.01 -2.64
CA THR A 127 25.08 2.91 -4.10
C THR A 127 23.74 2.38 -4.60
N VAL A 128 22.83 1.98 -3.70
CA VAL A 128 21.50 1.50 -4.05
C VAL A 128 20.71 2.63 -4.70
N ASN A 129 20.40 2.47 -5.98
CA ASN A 129 19.58 3.44 -6.70
C ASN A 129 18.08 3.17 -6.53
N LYS A 130 17.24 4.13 -6.95
CA LYS A 130 15.78 4.08 -6.80
C LYS A 130 15.14 2.87 -7.49
N GLU A 131 15.68 2.46 -8.63
CA GLU A 131 15.16 1.32 -9.40
C GLU A 131 15.48 -0.01 -8.72
N GLN A 132 16.71 -0.18 -8.23
CA GLN A 132 17.12 -1.34 -7.43
C GLN A 132 16.31 -1.46 -6.16
N ARG A 133 16.12 -0.36 -5.42
CA ARG A 133 15.27 -0.33 -4.23
C ARG A 133 13.82 -0.69 -4.54
N ARG A 134 13.27 -0.18 -5.65
CA ARG A 134 11.91 -0.50 -6.11
C ARG A 134 11.76 -1.98 -6.45
N HIS A 135 12.77 -2.57 -7.08
CA HIS A 135 12.80 -3.99 -7.39
C HIS A 135 12.88 -4.85 -6.11
N ALA A 136 13.79 -4.51 -5.20
CA ALA A 136 13.90 -5.17 -3.89
C ALA A 136 12.62 -5.04 -3.05
N LYS A 137 11.90 -3.92 -3.16
CA LYS A 137 10.57 -3.75 -2.58
C LYS A 137 9.60 -4.82 -3.10
N ALA A 138 9.51 -5.01 -4.41
CA ALA A 138 8.65 -6.03 -5.01
C ALA A 138 9.02 -7.45 -4.53
N ILE A 139 10.31 -7.73 -4.35
CA ILE A 139 10.80 -9.01 -3.85
C ILE A 139 10.43 -9.22 -2.37
N ASN A 140 10.66 -8.23 -1.50
CA ASN A 140 10.24 -8.31 -0.09
C ASN A 140 8.74 -8.59 0.02
N PHE A 141 7.91 -7.88 -0.76
CA PHE A 141 6.48 -8.16 -0.82
C PHE A 141 6.18 -9.57 -1.34
N GLY A 142 6.91 -10.03 -2.36
CA GLY A 142 6.83 -11.40 -2.81
C GLY A 142 7.07 -12.40 -1.68
N LEU A 143 8.18 -12.24 -0.95
CA LEU A 143 8.60 -13.17 0.10
C LEU A 143 7.62 -13.21 1.27
N ILE A 144 7.16 -12.06 1.76
CA ILE A 144 6.14 -12.01 2.83
C ILE A 144 4.77 -12.52 2.37
N TYR A 145 4.54 -12.61 1.05
CA TYR A 145 3.36 -13.26 0.46
C TYR A 145 3.61 -14.69 -0.01
N GLY A 146 4.74 -15.29 0.39
CA GLY A 146 5.03 -16.70 0.14
C GLY A 146 5.51 -17.00 -1.29
N MET A 147 6.13 -16.04 -1.97
CA MET A 147 6.89 -16.27 -3.21
C MET A 147 7.97 -17.34 -2.98
N SER A 148 8.07 -18.29 -3.90
CA SER A 148 9.11 -19.33 -3.89
C SER A 148 10.40 -18.85 -4.54
N ALA A 149 11.51 -19.58 -4.33
CA ALA A 149 12.77 -19.34 -5.05
C ALA A 149 12.57 -19.35 -6.57
N PHE A 150 11.76 -20.25 -7.11
CA PHE A 150 11.38 -20.24 -8.54
C PHE A 150 10.58 -19.00 -8.95
N GLY A 151 9.79 -18.42 -8.05
CA GLY A 151 9.14 -17.14 -8.30
C GLY A 151 10.16 -16.00 -8.40
N LEU A 152 11.20 -16.05 -7.56
CA LEU A 152 12.27 -15.06 -7.51
C LEU A 152 13.14 -15.06 -8.78
N THR A 153 13.45 -16.24 -9.35
CA THR A 153 14.20 -16.35 -10.62
C THR A 153 13.46 -15.71 -11.81
N ARG A 154 12.13 -15.57 -11.73
CA ARG A 154 11.34 -14.90 -12.79
C ARG A 154 11.40 -13.38 -12.72
N THR A 155 11.80 -12.84 -11.57
CA THR A 155 11.87 -11.40 -11.35
C THR A 155 13.31 -10.90 -11.27
N THR A 156 14.27 -11.78 -11.03
CA THR A 156 15.70 -11.46 -10.87
C THR A 156 16.55 -12.16 -11.91
N GLU A 157 17.81 -11.76 -12.03
CA GLU A 157 18.81 -12.46 -12.85
C GLU A 157 19.49 -13.62 -12.09
N LEU A 158 19.05 -13.90 -10.86
CA LEU A 158 19.60 -14.97 -10.04
C LEU A 158 19.28 -16.34 -10.66
N THR A 159 20.25 -17.25 -10.59
CA THR A 159 20.02 -18.66 -10.83
C THR A 159 19.08 -19.26 -9.79
N LEU A 160 18.58 -20.48 -10.03
CA LEU A 160 17.74 -21.17 -9.06
C LEU A 160 18.47 -21.40 -7.74
N ALA A 161 19.73 -21.84 -7.78
CA ALA A 161 20.54 -22.08 -6.59
C ALA A 161 20.74 -20.78 -5.78
N GLU A 162 21.11 -19.69 -6.44
CA GLU A 162 21.26 -18.38 -5.77
C GLU A 162 19.93 -17.88 -5.18
N SER A 163 18.81 -18.13 -5.87
CA SER A 163 17.48 -17.78 -5.36
C SER A 163 17.09 -18.61 -4.14
N GLU A 164 17.45 -19.89 -4.10
CA GLU A 164 17.25 -20.77 -2.94
C GLU A 164 18.08 -20.31 -1.75
N ASP A 165 19.37 -20.01 -1.97
CA ASP A 165 20.28 -19.49 -0.96
C ASP A 165 19.79 -18.14 -0.42
N PHE A 166 19.31 -17.26 -1.29
CA PHE A 166 18.76 -15.97 -0.90
C PHE A 166 17.51 -16.11 -0.03
N VAL A 167 16.55 -16.95 -0.44
CA VAL A 167 15.32 -17.21 0.32
C VAL A 167 15.66 -17.84 1.67
N ALA A 168 16.61 -18.78 1.71
CA ALA A 168 17.09 -19.39 2.95
C ALA A 168 17.74 -18.34 3.87
N ALA A 169 18.63 -17.49 3.36
CA ALA A 169 19.26 -16.41 4.12
C ALA A 169 18.23 -15.42 4.67
N TYR A 170 17.24 -15.02 3.86
CA TYR A 170 16.15 -14.13 4.27
C TYR A 170 15.38 -14.71 5.46
N PHE A 171 14.96 -15.97 5.38
CA PHE A 171 14.21 -16.61 6.46
C PHE A 171 15.08 -17.04 7.65
N ASN A 172 16.40 -17.20 7.47
CA ASN A 172 17.33 -17.34 8.59
C ASN A 172 17.47 -16.03 9.36
N ARG A 173 17.44 -14.89 8.66
CA ARG A 173 17.43 -13.56 9.27
C ARG A 173 16.10 -13.23 9.94
N PHE A 174 14.98 -13.62 9.32
CA PHE A 174 13.60 -13.39 9.81
C PHE A 174 12.85 -14.73 10.03
N PRO A 175 13.26 -15.53 11.03
CA PRO A 175 12.71 -16.87 11.24
C PRO A 175 11.27 -16.88 11.74
N GLY A 176 10.83 -15.83 12.44
CA GLY A 176 9.44 -15.63 12.85
C GLY A 176 8.52 -15.47 11.65
N VAL A 177 8.95 -14.73 10.61
CA VAL A 177 8.19 -14.58 9.37
C VAL A 177 7.95 -15.95 8.72
N LYS A 178 8.98 -16.79 8.60
CA LYS A 178 8.81 -18.14 8.04
C LYS A 178 7.79 -18.97 8.83
N ARG A 179 7.92 -18.98 10.17
CA ARG A 179 6.98 -19.71 11.06
C ARG A 179 5.55 -19.21 10.90
N TYR A 180 5.37 -17.90 10.75
CA TYR A 180 4.06 -17.29 10.51
C TYR A 180 3.45 -17.74 9.18
N LEU A 181 4.21 -17.66 8.07
CA LEU A 181 3.72 -18.07 6.75
C LEU A 181 3.35 -19.57 6.72
N ASP A 182 4.19 -20.41 7.32
CA ASP A 182 3.91 -21.85 7.45
C ASP A 182 2.73 -22.13 8.40
N GLY A 183 2.52 -21.28 9.40
CA GLY A 183 1.36 -21.30 10.31
C GLY A 183 0.06 -20.99 9.59
N ILE A 184 -0.01 -19.85 8.89
CA ILE A 184 -1.21 -19.41 8.16
C ILE A 184 -1.64 -20.40 7.09
N ARG A 185 -0.69 -21.04 6.38
CA ARG A 185 -1.02 -22.12 5.42
C ARG A 185 -1.75 -23.27 6.09
N ARG A 186 -1.30 -23.68 7.28
CA ARG A 186 -1.93 -24.77 8.05
C ARG A 186 -3.29 -24.34 8.58
N GLU A 187 -3.40 -23.14 9.13
CA GLU A 187 -4.66 -22.57 9.63
C GLU A 187 -5.71 -22.51 8.51
N ALA A 188 -5.34 -21.97 7.35
CA ALA A 188 -6.24 -21.87 6.20
C ALA A 188 -6.72 -23.25 5.72
N ALA A 189 -5.82 -24.24 5.68
CA ALA A 189 -6.17 -25.62 5.29
C ALA A 189 -7.06 -26.32 6.32
N GLN A 190 -6.86 -26.07 7.62
CA GLN A 190 -7.63 -26.68 8.70
C GLN A 190 -9.02 -26.05 8.85
N ASN A 191 -9.08 -24.71 8.93
CA ASN A 191 -10.30 -23.96 9.21
C ASN A 191 -11.12 -23.67 7.95
N GLY A 192 -10.47 -23.62 6.78
CA GLY A 192 -11.08 -23.16 5.53
C GLY A 192 -11.27 -21.64 5.48
N TYR A 193 -10.67 -20.90 6.41
CA TYR A 193 -10.62 -19.44 6.43
C TYR A 193 -9.40 -18.95 7.20
N VAL A 194 -9.11 -17.65 7.07
CA VAL A 194 -8.12 -16.91 7.87
C VAL A 194 -8.74 -15.61 8.37
N GLU A 195 -8.17 -15.01 9.42
CA GLU A 195 -8.68 -13.79 10.05
C GLU A 195 -7.65 -12.64 10.04
N THR A 196 -8.13 -11.40 10.02
CA THR A 196 -7.32 -10.22 10.33
C THR A 196 -7.14 -10.06 11.84
N LEU A 197 -6.26 -9.15 12.28
CA LEU A 197 -6.12 -8.80 13.71
C LEU A 197 -7.43 -8.31 14.35
N LEU A 198 -8.38 -7.81 13.54
CA LEU A 198 -9.68 -7.32 13.99
C LEU A 198 -10.81 -8.32 13.73
N GLY A 199 -10.49 -9.58 13.39
CA GLY A 199 -11.47 -10.66 13.25
C GLY A 199 -12.23 -10.69 11.92
N ARG A 200 -11.80 -9.93 10.90
CA ARG A 200 -12.38 -10.05 9.55
C ARG A 200 -11.96 -11.38 8.93
N ARG A 201 -12.92 -12.16 8.44
CA ARG A 201 -12.67 -13.48 7.83
C ARG A 201 -12.64 -13.44 6.31
N ARG A 202 -11.77 -14.26 5.73
CA ARG A 202 -11.85 -14.68 4.32
C ARG A 202 -11.85 -16.20 4.22
N TYR A 203 -12.83 -16.75 3.50
CA TYR A 203 -13.02 -18.19 3.33
C TYR A 203 -12.37 -18.69 2.03
N PHE A 204 -11.87 -19.93 2.06
CA PHE A 204 -11.15 -20.59 0.97
C PHE A 204 -11.70 -22.01 0.74
N PRO A 205 -12.84 -22.14 0.03
CA PRO A 205 -13.52 -23.41 -0.11
C PRO A 205 -12.72 -24.44 -0.92
N ALA A 206 -11.85 -24.03 -1.84
CA ALA A 206 -11.07 -24.96 -2.65
C ALA A 206 -9.87 -25.55 -1.89
N LEU A 207 -9.47 -25.02 -0.74
CA LEU A 207 -8.48 -25.68 0.14
C LEU A 207 -8.95 -27.05 0.65
N LYS A 208 -10.27 -27.26 0.77
CA LYS A 208 -10.87 -28.55 1.16
C LYS A 208 -11.00 -29.53 -0.03
N SER A 209 -10.91 -29.05 -1.27
CA SER A 209 -11.08 -29.87 -2.46
C SER A 209 -9.75 -30.40 -2.98
N GLN A 210 -9.70 -31.70 -3.31
CA GLN A 210 -8.51 -32.34 -3.89
C GLN A 210 -8.48 -32.28 -5.42
N LEU A 211 -9.54 -31.78 -6.07
CA LEU A 211 -9.73 -31.94 -7.52
C LEU A 211 -8.98 -30.92 -8.39
N ASN A 212 -8.54 -29.78 -7.83
CA ASN A 212 -7.90 -28.71 -8.62
C ASN A 212 -6.69 -28.10 -7.91
N HIS A 213 -5.50 -28.65 -8.20
CA HIS A 213 -4.23 -28.19 -7.65
C HIS A 213 -3.92 -26.72 -7.96
N ASN A 214 -4.25 -26.23 -9.16
CA ASN A 214 -3.99 -24.84 -9.53
C ASN A 214 -4.83 -23.86 -8.72
N LEU A 215 -6.11 -24.18 -8.52
CA LEU A 215 -7.02 -23.39 -7.70
C LEU A 215 -6.59 -23.41 -6.23
N LYS A 216 -6.22 -24.59 -5.72
CA LYS A 216 -5.70 -24.74 -4.35
C LYS A 216 -4.46 -23.90 -4.12
N ASN A 217 -3.45 -24.00 -4.99
CA ASN A 217 -2.22 -23.21 -4.90
C ASN A 217 -2.49 -21.69 -4.97
N ARG A 218 -3.53 -21.27 -5.69
CA ARG A 218 -3.95 -19.87 -5.72
C ARG A 218 -4.55 -19.45 -4.37
N GLU A 219 -5.49 -20.23 -3.84
CA GLU A 219 -6.11 -19.94 -2.54
C GLU A 219 -5.11 -19.99 -1.38
N GLU A 220 -4.10 -20.88 -1.41
CA GLU A 220 -3.03 -20.90 -0.41
C GLU A 220 -2.24 -19.58 -0.40
N ARG A 221 -1.91 -19.02 -1.57
CA ARG A 221 -1.25 -17.70 -1.66
C ARG A 221 -2.17 -16.58 -1.19
N GLU A 222 -3.44 -16.64 -1.56
CA GLU A 222 -4.43 -15.66 -1.12
C GLU A 222 -4.67 -15.70 0.40
N ALA A 223 -4.58 -16.88 1.01
CA ALA A 223 -4.70 -17.08 2.46
C ALA A 223 -3.54 -16.46 3.23
N ILE A 224 -2.32 -16.49 2.68
CA ILE A 224 -1.17 -15.80 3.27
C ILE A 224 -1.36 -14.29 3.25
N ASN A 225 -1.85 -13.77 2.12
CA ASN A 225 -1.98 -12.33 1.90
C ASN A 225 -3.17 -11.72 2.66
N ALA A 226 -4.31 -12.42 2.71
CA ALA A 226 -5.57 -11.87 3.21
C ALA A 226 -5.51 -11.28 4.64
N PRO A 227 -4.87 -11.92 5.64
CA PRO A 227 -4.73 -11.33 6.97
C PRO A 227 -3.95 -10.01 6.95
N ILE A 228 -2.90 -9.92 6.14
CA ILE A 228 -2.01 -8.76 6.05
C ILE A 228 -2.76 -7.59 5.39
N GLN A 229 -3.27 -7.82 4.18
CA GLN A 229 -4.03 -6.81 3.43
C GLN A 229 -5.31 -6.38 4.14
N GLY A 230 -6.01 -7.34 4.75
CA GLY A 230 -7.24 -7.06 5.48
C GLY A 230 -6.99 -6.26 6.75
N THR A 231 -5.93 -6.58 7.50
CA THR A 231 -5.53 -5.79 8.68
C THR A 231 -5.17 -4.37 8.27
N ALA A 232 -4.43 -4.16 7.17
CA ALA A 232 -4.14 -2.82 6.66
C ALA A 232 -5.42 -2.05 6.31
N ALA A 233 -6.40 -2.73 5.68
CA ALA A 233 -7.70 -2.14 5.37
C ALA A 233 -8.51 -1.78 6.62
N ASP A 234 -8.47 -2.63 7.64
CA ASP A 234 -9.15 -2.41 8.92
C ASP A 234 -8.55 -1.20 9.66
N ILE A 235 -7.21 -1.11 9.73
CA ILE A 235 -6.49 0.04 10.32
C ILE A 235 -6.80 1.34 9.57
N MET A 236 -6.78 1.31 8.23
CA MET A 236 -7.14 2.46 7.41
C MET A 236 -8.57 2.94 7.72
N LYS A 237 -9.54 2.02 7.83
CA LYS A 237 -10.93 2.36 8.15
C LYS A 237 -11.07 2.98 9.55
N MET A 238 -10.33 2.48 10.54
CA MET A 238 -10.32 3.10 11.87
C MET A 238 -9.77 4.52 11.84
N ALA A 239 -8.70 4.77 11.09
CA ALA A 239 -8.18 6.12 10.89
C ALA A 239 -9.22 7.03 10.22
N MET A 240 -9.85 6.57 9.14
CA MET A 240 -10.90 7.30 8.43
C MET A 240 -12.10 7.67 9.32
N LEU A 241 -12.50 6.80 10.25
CA LEU A 241 -13.58 7.08 11.20
C LEU A 241 -13.19 8.15 12.23
N SER A 242 -11.91 8.23 12.57
CA SER A 242 -11.40 9.11 13.64
C SER A 242 -11.05 10.52 13.14
N ILE A 243 -10.66 10.66 11.87
CA ILE A 243 -10.19 11.93 11.30
C ILE A 243 -11.24 13.05 11.34
N PRO A 244 -12.51 12.86 10.92
CA PRO A 244 -13.47 13.96 10.86
C PRO A 244 -13.75 14.60 12.22
N SER A 245 -13.94 13.78 13.27
CA SER A 245 -14.18 14.28 14.62
C SER A 245 -12.93 14.93 15.22
N ALA A 246 -11.74 14.39 14.93
CA ALA A 246 -10.48 14.99 15.36
C ALA A 246 -10.28 16.39 14.73
N LEU A 247 -10.51 16.54 13.42
CA LEU A 247 -10.42 17.83 12.72
C LEU A 247 -11.40 18.84 13.32
N GLN A 248 -12.65 18.42 13.55
CA GLN A 248 -13.68 19.27 14.15
C GLN A 248 -13.28 19.72 15.57
N ALA A 249 -12.79 18.81 16.41
CA ALA A 249 -12.38 19.12 17.78
C ALA A 249 -11.18 20.09 17.84
N ALA A 250 -10.29 20.02 16.85
CA ALA A 250 -9.15 20.93 16.71
C ALA A 250 -9.51 22.28 16.03
N GLY A 251 -10.76 22.47 15.59
CA GLY A 251 -11.18 23.67 14.85
C GLY A 251 -10.55 23.79 13.47
N LEU A 252 -10.14 22.67 12.87
CA LEU A 252 -9.53 22.60 11.53
C LEU A 252 -10.58 22.30 10.47
N HIS A 253 -10.45 22.92 9.30
CA HIS A 253 -11.43 22.87 8.22
C HIS A 253 -11.01 21.91 7.09
N GLY A 254 -10.14 20.94 7.40
CA GLY A 254 -9.78 19.86 6.49
C GLY A 254 -10.97 18.98 6.14
N ARG A 255 -11.07 18.56 4.87
CA ARG A 255 -12.07 17.61 4.38
C ARG A 255 -11.37 16.41 3.78
N MET A 256 -11.62 15.21 4.31
CA MET A 256 -11.16 13.97 3.69
C MET A 256 -11.90 13.75 2.37
N THR A 257 -11.19 13.83 1.25
CA THR A 257 -11.77 13.78 -0.10
C THR A 257 -11.64 12.41 -0.74
N LEU A 258 -10.51 11.71 -0.53
CA LEU A 258 -10.26 10.41 -1.16
C LEU A 258 -9.54 9.45 -0.21
N GLN A 259 -9.79 8.15 -0.41
CA GLN A 259 -8.98 7.06 0.08
C GLN A 259 -8.43 6.29 -1.12
N VAL A 260 -7.11 6.12 -1.19
CA VAL A 260 -6.42 5.51 -2.33
C VAL A 260 -5.34 4.57 -1.81
N HIS A 261 -5.56 3.26 -1.91
CA HIS A 261 -4.65 2.25 -1.36
C HIS A 261 -4.41 2.43 0.15
N ASP A 262 -3.24 2.92 0.55
CA ASP A 262 -2.82 3.14 1.93
C ASP A 262 -2.68 4.65 2.22
N GLU A 263 -3.18 5.49 1.30
CA GLU A 263 -3.15 6.96 1.29
C GLU A 263 -4.55 7.55 1.56
N LEU A 264 -4.59 8.60 2.37
CA LEU A 264 -5.72 9.51 2.51
C LEU A 264 -5.39 10.87 1.89
N VAL A 265 -6.33 11.40 1.11
CA VAL A 265 -6.24 12.76 0.56
C VAL A 265 -7.23 13.65 1.30
N ILE A 266 -6.72 14.75 1.82
CA ILE A 266 -7.44 15.78 2.56
C ILE A 266 -7.29 17.07 1.77
N GLU A 267 -8.37 17.81 1.60
CA GLU A 267 -8.33 19.19 1.13
C GLU A 267 -8.49 20.12 2.33
N CYS A 268 -7.56 21.04 2.55
CA CYS A 268 -7.59 21.94 3.72
C CYS A 268 -7.13 23.36 3.35
N PRO A 269 -7.53 24.39 4.12
CA PRO A 269 -7.02 25.75 3.94
C PRO A 269 -5.50 25.77 4.04
N ARG A 270 -4.84 26.54 3.16
CA ARG A 270 -3.37 26.63 3.14
C ARG A 270 -2.79 27.08 4.48
N ALA A 271 -3.50 27.95 5.21
CA ALA A 271 -3.10 28.46 6.51
C ALA A 271 -3.09 27.37 7.61
N GLU A 272 -3.84 26.28 7.41
CA GLU A 272 -4.02 25.19 8.39
C GLU A 272 -3.21 23.93 8.04
N LEU A 273 -2.41 23.99 6.96
CA LEU A 273 -1.76 22.81 6.38
C LEU A 273 -0.90 22.05 7.39
N THR A 274 -0.03 22.74 8.14
CA THR A 274 0.91 22.11 9.07
C THR A 274 0.19 21.43 10.23
N GLU A 275 -0.81 22.11 10.80
CA GLU A 275 -1.65 21.62 11.89
C GLU A 275 -2.51 20.43 11.44
N THR A 276 -3.10 20.52 10.25
CA THR A 276 -3.88 19.44 9.63
C THR A 276 -2.99 18.23 9.37
N ALA A 277 -1.80 18.43 8.78
CA ALA A 277 -0.86 17.34 8.55
C ALA A 277 -0.46 16.65 9.86
N ARG A 278 -0.09 17.43 10.89
CA ARG A 278 0.25 16.91 12.22
C ARG A 278 -0.86 16.05 12.81
N LEU A 279 -2.09 16.58 12.80
CA LEU A 279 -3.23 15.90 13.39
C LEU A 279 -3.57 14.62 12.63
N VAL A 280 -3.63 14.67 11.30
CA VAL A 280 -3.96 13.50 10.47
C VAL A 280 -2.89 12.41 10.63
N GLN A 281 -1.61 12.77 10.60
CA GLN A 281 -0.52 11.83 10.86
C GLN A 281 -0.65 11.20 12.25
N GLN A 282 -0.87 12.00 13.29
CA GLN A 282 -1.07 11.48 14.65
C GLN A 282 -2.27 10.53 14.74
N VAL A 283 -3.41 10.87 14.13
CA VAL A 283 -4.60 10.01 14.14
C VAL A 283 -4.33 8.69 13.42
N MET A 284 -3.69 8.73 12.25
CA MET A 284 -3.35 7.54 11.48
C MET A 284 -2.33 6.65 12.23
N GLU A 285 -1.24 7.23 12.74
CA GLU A 285 -0.20 6.48 13.45
C GLU A 285 -0.70 5.80 14.74
N ASN A 286 -1.76 6.36 15.34
CA ASN A 286 -2.38 5.82 16.54
C ASN A 286 -3.73 5.11 16.28
N ALA A 287 -4.10 4.89 15.02
CA ALA A 287 -5.39 4.27 14.67
C ALA A 287 -5.51 2.83 15.18
N TYR A 288 -4.38 2.15 15.37
CA TYR A 288 -4.32 0.82 15.96
C TYR A 288 -2.95 0.56 16.58
N GLN A 289 -2.94 -0.06 17.76
CA GLN A 289 -1.70 -0.36 18.46
C GLN A 289 -1.18 -1.75 18.06
N ILE A 290 0.03 -1.79 17.50
CA ILE A 290 0.79 -3.02 17.23
C ILE A 290 2.16 -2.94 17.92
N SER A 291 2.98 -4.01 17.84
CA SER A 291 4.27 -4.11 18.55
C SER A 291 5.34 -3.10 18.15
N ILE A 292 5.11 -2.35 17.07
CA ILE A 292 5.96 -1.28 16.54
C ILE A 292 5.08 -0.09 16.12
N PRO A 293 5.60 1.15 16.16
CA PRO A 293 4.82 2.30 15.73
C PRO A 293 4.41 2.16 14.26
N LEU A 294 3.16 2.50 13.96
CA LEU A 294 2.80 2.85 12.58
C LEU A 294 3.47 4.18 12.24
N SER A 295 3.81 4.37 10.98
CA SER A 295 4.48 5.57 10.50
C SER A 295 3.78 6.06 9.25
N THR A 296 3.71 7.38 9.12
CA THR A 296 3.10 8.03 7.96
C THR A 296 4.05 9.02 7.30
N GLU A 297 3.85 9.24 6.01
CA GLU A 297 4.49 10.31 5.24
C GLU A 297 3.43 11.29 4.74
N ALA A 298 3.60 12.57 5.06
CA ALA A 298 2.73 13.64 4.61
C ALA A 298 3.37 14.41 3.44
N ARG A 299 2.57 14.68 2.42
CA ARG A 299 2.94 15.50 1.25
C ARG A 299 1.80 16.45 0.90
N TRP A 300 2.10 17.60 0.31
CA TRP A 300 1.08 18.58 -0.04
C TRP A 300 1.35 19.27 -1.38
N GLY A 301 0.31 19.80 -2.01
CA GLY A 301 0.43 20.54 -3.26
C GLY A 301 -0.89 21.15 -3.71
N LEU A 302 -0.84 21.98 -4.76
CA LEU A 302 -2.04 22.56 -5.38
C LEU A 302 -2.79 21.54 -6.24
N ASN A 303 -2.09 20.51 -6.70
CA ASN A 303 -2.65 19.37 -7.42
C ASN A 303 -1.97 18.08 -6.97
N TRP A 304 -2.55 16.94 -7.35
CA TRP A 304 -2.13 15.63 -6.86
C TRP A 304 -0.82 15.10 -7.48
N ASP A 305 -0.33 15.67 -8.58
CA ASP A 305 0.96 15.28 -9.19
C ASP A 305 2.15 15.97 -8.49
N GLU A 306 1.96 17.23 -8.13
CA GLU A 306 2.99 18.15 -7.61
C GLU A 306 3.07 18.14 -6.07
N LEU A 307 2.69 17.03 -5.45
CA LEU A 307 2.80 16.87 -4.01
C LEU A 307 4.27 16.86 -3.56
N GLN A 308 4.61 17.71 -2.60
CA GLN A 308 5.94 17.83 -2.00
C GLN A 308 5.92 17.42 -0.52
N PRO A 309 6.99 16.81 0.02
CA PRO A 309 7.06 16.46 1.44
C PRO A 309 6.82 17.67 2.34
N ILE A 310 6.05 17.47 3.41
CA ILE A 310 5.98 18.42 4.52
C ILE A 310 6.68 17.82 5.73
N VAL A 311 7.62 18.56 6.30
CA VAL A 311 8.26 18.19 7.56
C VAL A 311 7.40 18.76 8.68
N VAL A 312 6.61 17.90 9.30
CA VAL A 312 5.89 18.24 10.51
C VAL A 312 6.83 18.00 11.69
N ALA A 313 7.25 19.07 12.37
CA ALA A 313 8.04 18.93 13.58
C ALA A 313 7.24 18.09 14.60
N ALA A 314 7.89 17.08 15.19
CA ALA A 314 7.31 16.30 16.28
C ALA A 314 6.85 17.26 17.39
N PRO A 315 5.71 16.99 18.06
CA PRO A 315 5.26 17.83 19.16
C PRO A 315 6.39 17.95 20.20
N GLN A 316 6.69 19.17 20.62
CA GLN A 316 7.52 19.39 21.81
C GLN A 316 6.81 18.69 22.97
N LYS A 317 7.46 17.65 23.51
CA LYS A 317 6.99 16.93 24.71
C LYS A 317 6.95 17.85 25.91
#